data_AF-A0A3B9EPR9-F1
#
_entry.id   AF-A0A3B9EPR9-F1
#
_cell.length_a   1.000
_cell.length_b   1.000
_cell.length_c   1.000
_cell.angle_alpha   90.00
_cell.angle_beta   90.00
_cell.angle_gamma   90.00
#
_symmetry.space_group_name_H-M   'P 1'
#
loop_
_entity.id
_entity.type
_entity.pdbx_description
1 polymer ?
#
loop_
_entity_poly.entity_id
_entity_poly.type
_entity_poly.pdbx_seq_one_letter_code
_entity_poly.pdbx_strand_id
1 'polypeptide(L)'
;IEYKSGKYPFTANSRSRCNGDTDGFVKILADATTDKVLGCHIIGAQAGDLIQEVVNVMEFGGSAEDIGRICHGHPGLPESVKEAALNVDGRALHI
;
A
#
# COMPACT_ATOMS: atom_id res chain seq x y z
N ILE A 1 -11.08 10.10 -14.41
CA ILE A 1 -10.19 10.72 -13.41
C ILE A 1 -8.78 10.28 -13.78
N GLU A 2 -7.86 11.21 -14.03
CA GLU A 2 -6.46 10.85 -14.24
C GLU A 2 -5.84 10.39 -12.92
N TYR A 3 -5.13 9.27 -12.94
CA TYR A 3 -4.58 8.67 -11.74
C TYR A 3 -3.23 8.03 -11.98
N LYS A 4 -2.43 7.95 -10.93
CA LYS A 4 -1.21 7.14 -10.82
C LYS A 4 -1.53 5.86 -10.05
N SER A 5 -0.77 4.81 -10.31
CA SER A 5 -0.94 3.54 -9.60
C SER A 5 0.37 3.04 -9.05
N GLY A 6 0.38 2.68 -7.76
CA GLY A 6 1.48 1.98 -7.11
C GLY A 6 1.08 0.56 -6.75
N LYS A 7 1.95 -0.42 -7.00
CA LYS A 7 1.71 -1.83 -6.71
C LYS A 7 2.89 -2.44 -5.97
N TYR A 8 2.63 -3.24 -4.95
CA TYR A 8 3.66 -3.98 -4.22
C TYR A 8 3.27 -5.45 -4.05
N PRO A 9 4.10 -6.41 -4.49
CA PRO A 9 3.79 -7.83 -4.37
C PRO A 9 4.12 -8.37 -2.98
N PHE A 10 3.30 -9.28 -2.44
CA PHE A 10 3.58 -9.92 -1.15
C PHE A 10 4.83 -10.82 -1.20
N THR A 11 5.28 -11.24 -2.38
CA THR A 11 6.57 -11.93 -2.59
C THR A 11 7.78 -11.10 -2.14
N ALA A 12 7.68 -9.77 -2.16
CA ALA A 12 8.72 -8.85 -1.71
C ALA A 12 8.58 -8.45 -0.23
N ASN A 13 7.53 -8.89 0.48
CA ASN A 13 7.33 -8.56 1.90
C ASN A 13 7.93 -9.64 2.81
N SER A 14 8.83 -9.24 3.72
CA SER A 14 9.49 -10.16 4.65
C SER A 14 8.52 -10.92 5.55
N ARG A 15 7.47 -10.27 6.06
CA ARG A 15 6.49 -10.94 6.93
C ARG A 15 5.67 -11.99 6.18
N SER A 16 5.26 -11.68 4.95
CA SER A 16 4.55 -12.62 4.07
C SER A 16 5.38 -13.86 3.79
N ARG A 17 6.68 -13.68 3.53
CA ARG A 17 7.64 -14.78 3.37
C ARG A 17 7.78 -15.62 4.63
N CYS A 18 7.87 -14.99 5.80
CA CYS A 18 7.95 -15.72 7.08
C CYS A 18 6.69 -16.53 7.38
N ASN A 19 5.52 -16.04 6.96
CA ASN A 19 4.24 -16.75 7.15
C ASN A 19 4.00 -17.85 6.11
N GLY A 20 4.70 -17.82 4.96
CA GLY A 20 4.42 -18.70 3.82
C GLY A 20 3.27 -18.23 2.92
N ASP A 21 2.75 -17.02 3.15
CA ASP A 21 1.59 -16.44 2.45
C ASP A 21 2.02 -15.36 1.46
N THR A 22 2.78 -15.73 0.42
CA THR A 22 3.38 -14.75 -0.51
C THR A 22 2.49 -14.36 -1.69
N ASP A 23 1.32 -15.00 -1.84
CA ASP A 23 0.45 -14.76 -2.98
C ASP A 23 -0.27 -13.42 -2.88
N GLY A 24 -0.30 -12.71 -4.01
CA GLY A 24 -1.05 -11.47 -4.17
C GLY A 24 -0.23 -10.18 -4.01
N PHE A 25 -0.91 -9.08 -3.72
CA PHE A 25 -0.35 -7.73 -3.75
C PHE A 25 -1.24 -6.68 -3.07
N VAL A 26 -0.66 -5.52 -2.78
CA VAL A 26 -1.37 -4.26 -2.53
C VAL A 26 -1.26 -3.36 -3.76
N LYS A 27 -2.35 -2.69 -4.16
CA LYS A 27 -2.37 -1.68 -5.22
C LYS A 27 -3.13 -0.43 -4.76
N ILE A 28 -2.47 0.72 -4.79
CA ILE A 28 -3.05 2.03 -4.47
C ILE A 28 -3.22 2.85 -5.74
N LEU A 29 -4.35 3.53 -5.85
CA LEU A 29 -4.65 4.51 -6.90
C LEU A 29 -4.71 5.89 -6.28
N ALA A 30 -4.01 6.85 -6.85
CA ALA A 30 -4.00 8.23 -6.38
C ALA A 30 -4.22 9.20 -7.54
N ASP A 31 -4.85 10.33 -7.27
CA ASP A 31 -5.07 11.39 -8.25
C ASP A 31 -3.73 11.89 -8.81
N ALA A 32 -3.66 12.07 -10.14
CA ALA A 32 -2.40 12.36 -10.80
C ALA A 32 -1.80 13.73 -10.42
N THR A 33 -2.63 14.70 -9.99
CA THR A 33 -2.21 16.06 -9.69
C THR A 33 -2.07 16.31 -8.19
N THR A 34 -3.02 15.83 -7.40
CA THR A 34 -3.13 16.13 -5.96
C THR A 34 -2.58 15.04 -5.06
N ASP A 35 -2.26 13.86 -5.62
CA ASP A 35 -1.84 12.67 -4.90
C ASP A 35 -2.88 12.10 -3.92
N LYS A 36 -4.10 12.66 -3.89
CA LYS A 36 -5.20 12.16 -3.05
C LYS A 36 -5.50 10.70 -3.37
N VAL A 37 -5.63 9.86 -2.34
CA VAL A 37 -5.98 8.45 -2.53
C VAL A 37 -7.39 8.33 -3.09
N LEU A 38 -7.51 7.66 -4.23
CA LEU A 38 -8.77 7.40 -4.92
C LEU A 38 -9.31 5.99 -4.62
N GLY A 39 -8.41 5.06 -4.24
CA GLY A 39 -8.80 3.73 -3.82
C GLY A 39 -7.62 2.79 -3.60
N CYS A 40 -7.91 1.65 -2.97
CA CYS A 40 -6.95 0.59 -2.68
C CYS A 40 -7.55 -0.77 -2.98
N HIS A 41 -6.73 -1.69 -3.49
CA HIS A 41 -7.08 -3.08 -3.73
C HIS A 41 -6.00 -3.96 -3.09
N ILE A 42 -6.41 -4.89 -2.24
CA ILE A 42 -5.51 -5.81 -1.56
C ILE A 42 -5.99 -7.24 -1.86
N ILE A 43 -5.07 -8.09 -2.32
CA ILE A 43 -5.28 -9.52 -2.53
C ILE A 43 -4.17 -10.24 -1.78
N GLY A 44 -4.51 -11.04 -0.77
CA GLY A 44 -3.52 -11.79 0.03
C GLY A 44 -3.98 -11.97 1.48
N ALA A 45 -3.09 -12.50 2.32
CA ALA A 45 -3.36 -12.73 3.73
C ALA A 45 -3.70 -11.41 4.46
N GLN A 46 -4.70 -11.48 5.35
CA GLN A 46 -5.17 -10.35 6.17
C GLN A 46 -5.62 -9.10 5.37
N ALA A 47 -5.98 -9.24 4.08
CA ALA A 47 -6.43 -8.12 3.25
C ALA A 47 -7.57 -7.30 3.89
N GLY A 48 -8.51 -7.97 4.57
CA GLY A 48 -9.62 -7.32 5.28
C GLY A 48 -9.19 -6.52 6.52
N ASP A 49 -8.07 -6.87 7.15
CA ASP A 49 -7.52 -6.10 8.27
C ASP A 49 -6.69 -4.92 7.75
N LEU A 50 -5.86 -5.16 6.72
CA LEU A 50 -4.99 -4.16 6.12
C LEU A 50 -5.76 -3.01 5.46
N ILE A 51 -6.92 -3.29 4.85
CA ILE A 51 -7.68 -2.26 4.13
C ILE A 51 -8.11 -1.09 5.05
N GLN A 52 -8.26 -1.35 6.36
CA GLN A 52 -8.73 -0.35 7.31
C GLN A 52 -7.79 0.86 7.40
N GLU A 53 -6.47 0.68 7.28
CA GLU A 53 -5.55 1.82 7.36
C GLU A 53 -5.71 2.78 6.17
N VAL A 54 -5.99 2.22 4.99
CA VAL A 54 -6.21 3.01 3.78
C VAL A 54 -7.59 3.69 3.82
N VAL A 55 -8.61 3.00 4.34
CA VAL A 55 -9.93 3.60 4.60
C VAL A 55 -9.80 4.81 5.52
N ASN A 56 -9.04 4.69 6.61
CA ASN A 56 -8.81 5.81 7.53
C ASN A 56 -8.19 7.01 6.79
N VAL A 57 -7.14 6.80 6.00
CA VAL A 57 -6.51 7.90 5.24
C VAL A 57 -7.46 8.50 4.19
N MET A 58 -8.23 7.67 3.50
CA MET A 58 -9.23 8.14 2.52
C MET A 58 -10.32 9.00 3.17
N GLU A 59 -10.77 8.63 4.38
CA GLU A 59 -11.78 9.40 5.12
C GLU A 59 -11.28 10.80 5.51
N PHE A 60 -9.98 10.94 5.81
CA PHE A 60 -9.33 12.24 6.02
C PHE A 60 -8.97 12.96 4.71
N GLY A 61 -9.24 12.35 3.56
CA GLY A 61 -8.89 12.90 2.25
C GLY A 61 -7.38 12.95 1.98
N GLY A 62 -6.60 12.09 2.65
CA GLY A 62 -5.14 12.08 2.57
C GLY A 62 -4.59 11.57 1.24
N SER A 63 -3.28 11.75 1.09
CA SER A 63 -2.48 11.42 -0.08
C SER A 63 -1.82 10.04 0.00
N ALA A 64 -1.33 9.52 -1.13
CA ALA A 64 -0.49 8.32 -1.12
C ALA A 64 0.85 8.60 -0.41
N GLU A 65 1.39 9.82 -0.51
CA GLU A 65 2.55 10.23 0.25
C GLU A 65 2.33 10.14 1.78
N ASP A 66 1.14 10.49 2.28
CA ASP A 66 0.82 10.36 3.71
C ASP A 66 0.93 8.89 4.17
N ILE A 67 0.38 7.95 3.40
CA ILE A 67 0.52 6.50 3.67
C ILE A 67 1.98 6.07 3.60
N GLY A 68 2.70 6.46 2.54
CA GLY A 68 4.10 6.07 2.34
C GLY A 68 5.05 6.58 3.43
N ARG A 69 4.69 7.68 4.10
CA ARG A 69 5.48 8.30 5.17
C ARG A 69 5.11 7.83 6.58
N ILE A 70 3.94 7.21 6.77
CA ILE A 70 3.59 6.58 8.05
C ILE A 70 4.62 5.48 8.37
N CYS A 71 5.07 5.46 9.63
CA CYS A 71 5.97 4.42 10.10
C CYS A 71 5.18 3.12 10.30
N HIS A 72 5.48 2.11 9.49
CA HIS A 72 4.89 0.78 9.61
C HIS A 72 5.85 -0.13 10.40
N GLY A 73 5.30 -0.96 11.28
CA GLY A 73 6.10 -1.88 12.09
C GLY A 73 6.80 -2.93 11.24
N HIS A 74 8.11 -3.12 11.46
CA HIS A 74 8.93 -4.10 10.75
C HIS A 74 9.28 -5.31 11.65
N PRO A 75 9.18 -6.57 11.17
CA PRO A 75 8.54 -6.98 9.91
C PRO A 75 7.01 -7.10 10.06
N GLY A 76 6.25 -6.46 9.18
CA GLY A 76 4.79 -6.45 9.18
C GLY A 76 4.19 -6.53 7.77
N LEU A 77 3.00 -7.13 7.66
CA LEU A 77 2.22 -7.06 6.42
C LEU A 77 1.85 -5.62 6.01
N PRO A 78 1.55 -4.68 6.94
CA PRO A 78 1.27 -3.29 6.61
C PRO A 78 2.39 -2.60 5.81
N GLU A 79 3.64 -3.06 5.91
CA GLU A 79 4.73 -2.52 5.07
C GLU A 79 4.45 -2.66 3.57
N SER A 80 3.63 -3.63 3.15
CA SER A 80 3.20 -3.77 1.75
C SER A 80 2.28 -2.62 1.31
N VAL A 81 1.49 -2.05 2.23
CA VAL A 81 0.66 -0.88 1.98
C VAL A 81 1.53 0.36 1.85
N LYS A 82 2.49 0.54 2.76
CA LYS A 82 3.51 1.59 2.68
C LYS A 82 4.23 1.59 1.33
N GLU A 83 4.78 0.45 0.93
CA GLU A 83 5.57 0.35 -0.29
C GLU A 83 4.70 0.52 -1.54
N ALA A 84 3.46 0.01 -1.55
CA ALA A 84 2.53 0.27 -2.64
C ALA A 84 2.20 1.77 -2.76
N ALA A 85 2.09 2.49 -1.64
CA ALA A 85 1.84 3.92 -1.63
C ALA A 85 3.04 4.71 -2.15
N LEU A 86 4.26 4.38 -1.70
CA LEU A 86 5.50 4.96 -2.24
C LEU A 86 5.65 4.67 -3.74
N ASN A 87 5.23 3.48 -4.19
CA ASN A 87 5.32 3.10 -5.60
C ASN A 87 4.33 3.86 -6.50
N VAL A 88 3.36 4.61 -5.96
CA VAL A 88 2.52 5.51 -6.77
C VAL A 88 3.38 6.51 -7.54
N ASP A 89 4.50 6.94 -6.96
CA ASP A 89 5.50 7.82 -7.57
C ASP A 89 6.79 7.09 -7.99
N GLY A 90 6.79 5.76 -8.03
CA GLY A 90 8.00 4.97 -8.34
C GLY A 90 9.09 5.08 -7.27
N ARG A 91 8.73 5.38 -6.01
CA ARG A 91 9.66 5.55 -4.87
C ARG A 91 9.68 4.35 -3.92
N ALA A 92 9.20 3.18 -4.35
CA ALA A 92 9.31 1.96 -3.55
C ALA A 92 10.79 1.64 -3.26
N LEU A 93 11.07 1.19 -2.04
CA LEU A 93 12.41 0.88 -1.56
C LEU A 93 12.75 -0.61 -1.73
N HIS A 94 11.73 -1.48 -1.73
CA HIS A 94 11.91 -2.93 -1.66
C HIS A 94 11.14 -3.67 -2.76
N ILE A 95 11.57 -3.61 -4.03
CA ILE A 95 10.86 -4.28 -5.14
C ILE A 95 11.53 -5.56 -5.63
#